data_AF-A0A0G1XP67-F1
#
_entry.id   AF-A0A0G1XP67-F1
#
_cell.length_a   1.000
_cell.length_b   1.000
_cell.length_c   1.000
_cell.angle_alpha   90.00
_cell.angle_beta   90.00
_cell.angle_gamma   90.00
#
_symmetry.space_group_name_H-M   'P 1'
#
loop_
_entity.id
_entity.type
_entity.pdbx_description
1 polymer ?
#
loop_
_entity_poly.entity_id
_entity_poly.type
_entity_poly.pdbx_seq_one_letter_code
_entity_poly.pdbx_strand_id
1 'polypeptide(L)'
;MTCLLVDNASLDLPDVILYTARTLNSFLLWTPKLGNETPMPNMENAKKALRQSIKNAQRNKIATAEIDSLRVQFRKLMTAKKTKEAQETAKALSKKLDKAHAHGILKKNTVGRYKSRLMKKLNVAAKA
;
A
#
# COMPACT_ATOMS: atom_id res chain seq x y z
N MET A 1 -26.63 -6.81 38.63
CA MET A 1 -26.94 -8.14 38.07
C MET A 1 -27.13 -7.95 36.57
N THR A 2 -26.17 -8.27 35.69
CA THR A 2 -25.79 -9.63 35.18
C THR A 2 -26.95 -10.27 34.42
N CYS A 3 -26.84 -10.79 33.19
CA CYS A 3 -25.72 -11.05 32.27
C CYS A 3 -26.25 -11.02 30.81
N LEU A 4 -25.56 -10.43 29.82
CA LEU A 4 -24.55 -11.02 28.92
C LEU A 4 -25.04 -12.04 27.86
N LEU A 5 -24.62 -11.74 26.61
CA LEU A 5 -24.31 -12.61 25.48
C LEU A 5 -25.43 -13.18 24.57
N VAL A 6 -25.51 -12.56 23.39
CA VAL A 6 -25.73 -13.22 22.09
C VAL A 6 -24.49 -14.04 21.73
N ASP A 7 -24.64 -15.26 21.20
CA ASP A 7 -23.77 -15.82 20.12
C ASP A 7 -24.23 -17.21 19.59
N ASN A 8 -24.54 -17.25 18.29
CA ASN A 8 -24.25 -18.27 17.25
C ASN A 8 -24.53 -19.78 17.43
N ALA A 9 -25.60 -20.27 16.78
CA ALA A 9 -25.72 -21.60 16.11
C ALA A 9 -27.00 -21.64 15.21
N SER A 10 -27.15 -22.43 14.14
CA SER A 10 -26.19 -23.02 13.18
C SER A 10 -26.90 -23.59 11.92
N LEU A 11 -26.50 -23.13 10.72
CA LEU A 11 -26.43 -23.76 9.37
C LEU A 11 -27.32 -24.95 8.91
N ASP A 12 -27.62 -24.89 7.59
CA ASP A 12 -27.92 -25.95 6.61
C ASP A 12 -29.32 -26.61 6.54
N LEU A 13 -30.10 -26.24 5.51
CA LEU A 13 -31.22 -27.05 4.98
C LEU A 13 -30.71 -28.02 3.88
N PRO A 14 -31.19 -29.28 3.85
CA PRO A 14 -30.65 -30.32 2.98
C PRO A 14 -31.19 -30.35 1.54
N ASP A 15 -30.38 -30.97 0.68
CA ASP A 15 -30.60 -31.24 -0.74
C ASP A 15 -31.90 -31.99 -1.10
N VAL A 16 -32.54 -31.58 -2.20
CA VAL A 16 -33.04 -32.53 -3.21
C VAL A 16 -32.66 -32.03 -4.61
N ILE A 17 -32.02 -32.92 -5.37
CA ILE A 17 -31.39 -32.65 -6.68
C ILE A 17 -32.40 -32.93 -7.82
N LEU A 18 -32.10 -32.39 -9.02
CA LEU A 18 -32.64 -32.72 -10.36
C LEU A 18 -33.79 -31.84 -10.90
N TYR A 19 -33.44 -30.70 -11.53
CA TYR A 19 -34.09 -30.34 -12.81
C TYR A 19 -33.19 -29.51 -13.76
N THR A 20 -33.10 -29.96 -15.01
CA THR A 20 -32.65 -29.23 -16.22
C THR A 20 -31.27 -28.56 -16.23
N ALA A 21 -30.23 -29.36 -16.44
CA ALA A 21 -28.97 -28.88 -17.01
C ALA A 21 -29.09 -28.64 -18.54
N ARG A 22 -29.50 -27.43 -18.99
CA ARG A 22 -29.40 -27.04 -20.42
C ARG A 22 -29.41 -25.52 -20.72
N THR A 23 -28.52 -24.74 -20.11
CA THR A 23 -28.26 -23.34 -20.57
C THR A 23 -26.87 -22.77 -20.23
N LEU A 24 -25.90 -23.58 -19.81
CA LEU A 24 -24.57 -23.11 -19.40
C LEU A 24 -23.41 -23.95 -19.96
N ASN A 25 -23.28 -24.06 -21.30
CA ASN A 25 -21.93 -24.20 -21.89
C ASN A 25 -21.87 -23.87 -23.40
N SER A 26 -21.27 -22.72 -23.72
CA SER A 26 -20.62 -22.45 -25.02
C SER A 26 -19.75 -21.18 -24.97
N PHE A 27 -20.09 -20.21 -24.12
CA PHE A 27 -19.32 -18.96 -23.95
C PHE A 27 -18.13 -19.07 -22.97
N LEU A 28 -17.94 -20.22 -22.30
CA LEU A 28 -16.83 -20.46 -21.36
C LEU A 28 -15.70 -21.34 -21.94
N LEU A 29 -15.67 -21.52 -23.27
CA LEU A 29 -14.62 -22.23 -24.00
C LEU A 29 -13.82 -21.34 -24.96
N TRP A 30 -13.75 -20.03 -24.68
CA TRP A 30 -12.69 -19.16 -25.19
C TRP A 30 -11.89 -18.52 -24.06
N THR A 31 -11.39 -19.36 -23.14
CA THR A 31 -10.16 -19.03 -22.42
C THR A 31 -8.99 -19.54 -23.27
N PRO A 32 -8.24 -18.67 -23.98
CA PRO A 32 -6.93 -19.07 -24.44
C PRO A 32 -6.15 -19.48 -23.19
N LYS A 33 -5.80 -20.76 -23.12
CA LYS A 33 -5.01 -21.37 -22.05
C LYS A 33 -3.57 -20.86 -22.17
N LEU A 34 -3.38 -19.58 -21.83
CA LEU A 34 -2.07 -18.95 -21.73
C LEU A 34 -1.28 -19.79 -20.72
N GLY A 35 -0.17 -20.33 -21.22
CA GLY A 35 0.63 -21.29 -20.50
C GLY A 35 1.20 -20.69 -19.21
N ASN A 36 1.82 -21.56 -18.45
CA ASN A 36 2.69 -21.24 -17.32
C ASN A 36 3.94 -20.46 -17.76
N GLU A 37 3.76 -19.21 -18.21
CA GLU A 37 4.86 -18.32 -18.55
C GLU A 37 5.64 -17.95 -17.29
N THR A 38 6.67 -18.75 -17.02
CA THR A 38 7.68 -18.46 -16.00
C THR A 38 8.25 -17.05 -16.25
N PRO A 39 8.65 -16.31 -15.21
CA PRO A 39 9.23 -14.97 -15.36
C PRO A 39 10.66 -14.99 -15.95
N MET A 40 11.02 -16.01 -16.74
CA MET A 40 12.28 -16.15 -17.46
C MET A 40 12.19 -15.33 -18.76
N PRO A 41 12.86 -14.17 -18.87
CA PRO A 41 12.74 -13.36 -20.07
C PRO A 41 13.54 -14.02 -21.20
N ASN A 42 12.90 -14.40 -22.31
CA ASN A 42 13.59 -15.03 -23.43
C ASN A 42 14.42 -14.00 -24.24
N MET A 43 13.78 -12.89 -24.63
CA MET A 43 14.39 -11.80 -25.40
C MET A 43 15.45 -11.01 -24.60
N GLU A 44 16.50 -10.52 -25.28
CA GLU A 44 17.59 -9.78 -24.65
C GLU A 44 17.17 -8.46 -23.99
N ASN A 45 16.26 -7.73 -24.65
CA ASN A 45 15.67 -6.50 -24.12
C ASN A 45 14.93 -6.76 -22.79
N ALA A 46 14.19 -7.86 -22.70
CA ALA A 46 13.45 -8.28 -21.50
C ALA A 46 14.41 -8.74 -20.38
N LYS A 47 15.48 -9.47 -20.73
CA LYS A 47 16.57 -9.81 -19.78
C LYS A 47 17.21 -8.55 -19.19
N LYS A 48 17.43 -7.50 -20.00
CA LYS A 48 17.95 -6.19 -19.56
C LYS A 48 16.93 -5.43 -18.69
N ALA A 49 15.66 -5.40 -19.08
CA ALA A 49 14.58 -4.76 -18.33
C ALA A 49 14.41 -5.38 -16.95
N LEU A 50 14.48 -6.71 -16.81
CA LEU A 50 14.46 -7.40 -15.52
C LEU A 50 15.63 -6.99 -14.60
N ARG A 51 16.86 -6.93 -15.14
CA ARG A 51 18.02 -6.45 -14.36
C ARG A 51 17.87 -5.01 -13.90
N GLN A 52 17.25 -4.15 -14.71
CA GLN A 52 16.97 -2.76 -14.36
C GLN A 52 15.83 -2.64 -13.33
N SER A 53 14.75 -3.41 -13.48
CA SER A 53 13.60 -3.36 -12.57
C SER A 53 13.98 -3.79 -11.15
N ILE A 54 14.79 -4.84 -10.99
CA ILE A 54 15.31 -5.29 -9.69
C ILE A 54 16.11 -4.17 -9.00
N LYS A 55 17.07 -3.56 -9.71
CA LYS A 55 17.89 -2.44 -9.18
C LYS A 55 17.05 -1.20 -8.84
N ASN A 56 15.99 -0.93 -9.59
CA ASN A 56 15.08 0.18 -9.33
C ASN A 56 14.17 -0.12 -8.13
N ALA A 57 13.63 -1.33 -8.03
CA ALA A 57 12.78 -1.77 -6.93
C ALA A 57 13.52 -1.73 -5.58
N GLN A 58 14.78 -2.17 -5.53
CA GLN A 58 15.61 -2.08 -4.33
C GLN A 58 15.79 -0.62 -3.86
N ARG A 59 16.18 0.29 -4.76
CA ARG A 59 16.36 1.72 -4.45
C ARG A 59 15.05 2.38 -4.00
N ASN A 60 13.95 2.10 -4.69
CA ASN A 60 12.63 2.62 -4.33
C ASN A 60 12.18 2.12 -2.96
N LYS A 61 12.32 0.82 -2.66
CA LYS A 61 11.96 0.20 -1.39
C LYS A 61 12.66 0.85 -0.20
N ILE A 62 13.97 1.11 -0.31
CA ILE A 62 14.77 1.78 0.72
C ILE A 62 14.23 3.20 0.96
N ALA A 63 14.10 4.01 -0.10
CA ALA A 63 13.62 5.38 0.01
C ALA A 63 12.19 5.49 0.58
N THR A 64 11.28 4.58 0.20
CA THR A 64 9.92 4.54 0.78
C THR A 64 9.95 4.14 2.25
N ALA A 65 10.76 3.14 2.63
CA ALA A 65 10.86 2.68 4.02
C ALA A 65 11.41 3.76 4.95
N GLU A 66 12.39 4.55 4.50
CA GLU A 66 12.89 5.72 5.25
C GLU A 66 11.81 6.79 5.47
N ILE A 67 11.00 7.07 4.45
CA ILE A 67 9.92 8.08 4.55
C ILE A 67 8.80 7.58 5.49
N ASP A 68 8.48 6.29 5.43
CA ASP A 68 7.44 5.69 6.27
C ASP A 68 7.90 5.56 7.74
N SER A 69 9.16 5.22 8.00
CA SER A 69 9.70 5.17 9.37
C SER A 69 9.72 6.56 10.02
N LEU A 70 10.18 7.60 9.29
CA LEU A 70 10.09 9.00 9.74
C LEU A 70 8.64 9.44 9.98
N ARG A 71 7.68 8.99 9.16
CA ARG A 71 6.24 9.28 9.36
C ARG A 71 5.70 8.62 10.64
N VAL A 72 6.11 7.39 10.95
CA VAL A 72 5.74 6.70 12.19
C VAL A 72 6.37 7.38 13.40
N GLN A 73 7.64 7.78 13.33
CA GLN A 73 8.31 8.55 14.39
C GLN A 73 7.58 9.88 14.65
N PHE A 74 7.28 10.66 13.61
CA PHE A 74 6.50 11.90 13.73
C PHE A 74 5.14 11.67 14.42
N ARG A 75 4.42 10.59 14.08
CA ARG A 75 3.16 10.22 14.75
C ARG A 75 3.36 9.93 16.24
N LYS A 76 4.42 9.21 16.62
CA LYS A 76 4.76 8.92 18.03
C LYS A 76 5.10 10.19 18.82
N LEU A 77 5.85 11.13 18.22
CA LEU A 77 6.19 12.41 18.84
C LEU A 77 4.96 13.32 19.02
N MET A 78 4.04 13.31 18.06
CA MET A 78 2.73 13.97 18.19
C MET A 78 1.92 13.42 19.37
N THR A 79 1.82 12.09 19.53
CA THR A 79 1.12 11.49 20.68
C THR A 79 1.81 11.79 22.02
N ALA A 80 3.14 11.91 22.03
CA ALA A 80 3.91 12.30 23.22
C ALA A 80 3.93 13.82 23.49
N LYS A 81 3.18 14.63 22.73
CA LYS A 81 3.13 16.11 22.82
C LYS A 81 4.49 16.82 22.74
N LYS A 82 5.53 16.18 22.20
CA LYS A 82 6.88 16.73 22.09
C LYS A 82 7.01 17.66 20.88
N THR A 83 6.63 18.92 21.06
CA THR A 83 6.53 19.92 19.97
C THR A 83 7.86 20.21 19.26
N LYS A 84 8.98 20.34 19.99
CA LYS A 84 10.32 20.64 19.43
C LYS A 84 10.84 19.50 18.53
N GLU A 85 10.96 18.30 19.08
CA GLU A 85 11.39 17.08 18.34
C GLU A 85 10.49 16.81 17.12
N ALA A 86 9.20 17.10 17.21
CA ALA A 86 8.26 16.94 16.09
C ALA A 86 8.49 17.94 14.94
N GLN A 87 8.90 19.18 15.23
CA GLN A 87 9.25 20.15 14.18
C GLN A 87 10.54 19.76 13.46
N GLU A 88 11.54 19.25 14.18
CA GLU A 88 12.80 18.77 13.61
C GLU A 88 12.59 17.55 12.70
N THR A 89 11.85 16.54 13.18
CA THR A 89 11.48 15.38 12.37
C THR A 89 10.64 15.77 11.15
N ALA A 90 9.72 16.74 11.26
CA ALA A 90 8.98 17.26 10.10
C ALA A 90 9.88 17.97 9.06
N LYS A 91 10.91 18.72 9.50
CA LYS A 91 11.92 19.32 8.61
C LYS A 91 12.75 18.24 7.91
N ALA A 92 13.20 17.21 8.63
CA ALA A 92 13.95 16.08 8.07
C ALA A 92 13.13 15.28 7.06
N LEU A 93 11.88 14.96 7.40
CA LEU A 93 10.93 14.24 6.53
C LEU A 93 10.64 15.06 5.25
N SER A 94 10.47 16.38 5.37
CA SER A 94 10.29 17.28 4.22
C SER A 94 11.49 17.23 3.26
N LYS A 95 12.72 17.32 3.77
CA LYS A 95 13.95 17.19 2.97
C LYS A 95 14.04 15.83 2.25
N LYS A 96 13.66 14.72 2.93
CA LYS A 96 13.65 13.37 2.34
C LYS A 96 12.60 13.22 1.24
N LEU A 97 11.41 13.80 1.41
CA LEU A 97 10.37 13.83 0.36
C LEU A 97 10.83 14.55 -0.91
N ASP A 98 11.50 15.70 -0.77
CA ASP A 98 11.98 16.46 -1.93
C ASP A 98 13.09 15.71 -2.68
N LYS A 99 14.01 15.05 -1.95
CA LYS A 99 14.99 14.15 -2.58
C LYS A 99 14.33 12.98 -3.31
N ALA A 100 13.30 12.37 -2.72
CA ALA A 100 12.54 11.30 -3.38
C ALA A 100 11.77 11.79 -4.62
N HIS A 101 11.38 13.06 -4.69
CA HIS A 101 10.84 13.66 -5.92
C HIS A 101 11.94 13.89 -6.96
N ALA A 102 13.08 14.46 -6.58
CA ALA A 102 14.21 14.72 -7.48
C ALA A 102 14.74 13.43 -8.14
N HIS A 103 14.73 12.30 -7.42
CA HIS A 103 15.07 10.98 -7.96
C HIS A 103 13.92 10.26 -8.70
N GLY A 104 12.77 10.92 -8.92
CA GLY A 104 11.64 10.36 -9.65
C GLY A 104 10.83 9.28 -8.91
N ILE A 105 11.15 8.99 -7.65
CA ILE A 105 10.50 7.93 -6.85
C ILE A 105 9.07 8.35 -6.47
N LEU A 106 8.86 9.63 -6.17
CA LEU A 106 7.54 10.20 -5.85
C LEU A 106 7.15 11.31 -6.83
N LYS A 107 5.87 11.30 -7.26
CA LYS A 107 5.27 12.39 -8.05
C LYS A 107 5.12 13.67 -7.21
N LYS A 108 5.31 14.84 -7.82
CA LYS A 108 5.18 16.19 -7.22
C LYS A 108 3.94 16.32 -6.31
N ASN A 109 2.78 15.93 -6.82
CA ASN A 109 1.50 16.03 -6.10
C ASN A 109 1.42 15.12 -4.86
N THR A 110 2.12 13.99 -4.85
CA THR A 110 2.23 13.12 -3.67
C THR A 110 3.08 13.77 -2.58
N VAL A 111 4.22 14.38 -2.94
CA VAL A 111 5.04 15.15 -2.00
C VAL A 111 4.30 16.37 -1.45
N GLY A 112 3.60 17.13 -2.31
CA GLY A 112 2.78 18.26 -1.88
C GLY A 112 1.68 17.86 -0.88
N ARG A 113 0.98 16.74 -1.12
CA ARG A 113 -0.02 16.19 -0.20
C ARG A 113 0.61 15.79 1.15
N TYR A 114 1.79 15.17 1.17
CA TYR A 114 2.46 14.82 2.42
C TYR A 114 2.89 16.06 3.22
N LYS A 115 3.53 17.04 2.57
CA LYS A 115 3.91 18.32 3.20
C LYS A 115 2.70 19.03 3.81
N SER A 116 1.61 19.18 3.05
CA SER A 116 0.38 19.82 3.53
C SER A 116 -0.21 19.10 4.76
N ARG A 117 -0.27 17.76 4.74
CA ARG A 117 -0.77 16.96 5.87
C ARG A 117 0.07 17.12 7.14
N LEU A 118 1.40 17.13 7.02
CA LEU A 118 2.31 17.32 8.15
C LEU A 118 2.16 18.70 8.79
N MET A 119 2.18 19.76 7.97
CA MET A 119 2.05 21.13 8.45
C MET A 119 0.66 21.39 9.07
N LYS A 120 -0.42 20.85 8.49
CA LYS A 120 -1.75 20.90 9.12
C LYS A 120 -1.78 20.28 10.52
N LYS A 121 -1.07 19.16 10.75
CA LYS A 121 -1.00 18.53 12.08
C LYS A 121 -0.17 19.36 13.06
N LEU A 122 0.95 19.95 12.64
CA LEU A 122 1.72 20.87 13.47
C LEU A 122 0.92 22.13 13.84
N ASN A 123 0.21 22.75 12.89
CA ASN A 123 -0.57 23.96 13.16
C ASN A 123 -1.73 23.69 14.13
N VAL A 124 -2.40 22.53 14.03
CA VAL A 124 -3.43 22.13 15.01
C VAL A 124 -2.79 21.90 16.39
N ALA A 125 -1.64 21.25 16.46
CA ALA A 125 -0.91 21.00 17.71
C ALA A 125 -0.25 22.26 18.32
N ALA A 126 -0.19 23.37 17.58
CA ALA A 126 0.31 24.67 18.07
C ALA A 126 -0.81 25.65 18.45
N LYS A 127 -2.08 25.32 18.11
CA LYS A 127 -3.27 26.10 18.46
C LYS A 127 -4.05 25.51 19.65
N ALA A 128 -3.78 24.25 19.99
CA ALA A 128 -4.33 23.53 21.14
C ALA A 128 -3.35 23.57 22.33
#